data_AF-A0A3D3GJZ0-F1
#
_entry.id   AF-A0A3D3GJZ0-F1
#
_cell.length_a   1.000
_cell.length_b   1.000
_cell.length_c   1.000
_cell.angle_alpha   90.00
_cell.angle_beta   90.00
_cell.angle_gamma   90.00
#
_symmetry.space_group_name_H-M   'P 1'
#
loop_
_entity.id
_entity.type
_entity.pdbx_description
1 polymer ?
#
loop_
_entity_poly.entity_id
_entity_poly.type
_entity_poly.pdbx_seq_one_letter_code
_entity_poly.pdbx_strand_id
1 'polypeptide(L)'
;MSFLKSPLNYENAVWLQTPAAKTLLTEALALLPSLNWNDPLVYDAFIAALKPKVTVKGKELFMPVRVALTGKEHGPELKKLFPLLGQQFAAERFKAALGN
;
A
#
# COMPACT_ATOMS: atom_id res chain seq x y z
N MET A 1 -19.47 -9.54 2.05
CA MET A 1 -18.07 -9.38 1.62
C MET A 1 -17.86 -8.03 0.92
N SER A 2 -17.59 -6.94 1.66
CA SER A 2 -17.48 -5.58 1.10
C SER A 2 -16.05 -5.03 1.02
N PHE A 3 -15.03 -5.84 1.33
CA PHE A 3 -13.63 -5.41 1.40
C PHE A 3 -12.95 -5.23 0.02
N LEU A 4 -13.51 -5.83 -1.04
CA LEU A 4 -12.95 -5.81 -2.40
C LEU A 4 -13.56 -4.72 -3.31
N LYS A 5 -14.48 -3.89 -2.81
CA LYS A 5 -15.10 -2.82 -3.63
C LYS A 5 -14.18 -1.59 -3.70
N SER A 6 -13.90 -1.14 -4.92
CA SER A 6 -13.27 0.15 -5.24
C SER A 6 -14.35 1.13 -5.72
N PRO A 7 -14.23 2.44 -5.42
CA PRO A 7 -13.17 3.09 -4.65
C PRO A 7 -13.30 2.88 -3.14
N LEU A 8 -12.16 2.84 -2.44
CA LEU A 8 -12.13 2.76 -0.98
C LEU A 8 -12.52 4.11 -0.37
N ASN A 9 -13.28 4.09 0.73
CA ASN A 9 -13.51 5.28 1.53
C ASN A 9 -12.32 5.47 2.49
N TYR A 10 -11.60 6.59 2.39
CA TYR A 10 -10.41 6.86 3.19
C TYR A 10 -10.80 7.59 4.48
N GLU A 11 -10.82 6.88 5.62
CA GLU A 11 -11.20 7.48 6.91
C GLU A 11 -10.19 8.55 7.38
N ASN A 12 -8.93 8.48 6.94
CA ASN A 12 -7.91 9.48 7.24
C ASN A 12 -6.97 9.70 6.05
N ALA A 13 -7.44 10.47 5.07
CA ALA A 13 -6.69 10.80 3.86
C ALA A 13 -5.44 11.67 4.12
N VAL A 14 -5.25 12.21 5.33
CA VAL A 14 -4.08 13.04 5.69
C VAL A 14 -2.77 12.28 5.46
N TRP A 15 -2.77 10.97 5.71
CA TRP A 15 -1.60 10.12 5.44
C TRP A 15 -1.24 10.02 3.96
N LEU A 16 -2.19 10.21 3.04
CA LEU A 16 -1.99 10.14 1.59
C LEU A 16 -1.68 11.52 0.98
N GLN A 17 -2.15 12.60 1.63
CA GLN A 17 -2.00 13.96 1.14
C GLN A 17 -0.56 14.50 1.22
N THR A 18 0.30 13.89 2.04
CA THR A 18 1.68 14.34 2.18
C THR A 18 2.51 14.11 0.90
N PRO A 19 3.44 15.02 0.54
CA PRO A 19 4.31 14.83 -0.61
C PRO A 19 5.14 13.54 -0.52
N ALA A 20 5.61 13.21 0.69
CA ALA A 20 6.36 12.00 0.94
C ALA A 20 5.54 10.72 0.71
N ALA A 21 4.26 10.72 1.08
CA ALA A 21 3.36 9.60 0.80
C ALA A 21 3.14 9.41 -0.70
N LYS A 22 2.96 10.49 -1.48
CA LYS A 22 2.82 10.39 -2.93
C LYS A 22 4.04 9.77 -3.60
N THR A 23 5.24 10.20 -3.20
CA THR A 23 6.49 9.57 -3.67
C THR A 23 6.56 8.09 -3.27
N LEU A 24 6.21 7.78 -2.02
CA LEU A 24 6.19 6.40 -1.53
C LEU A 24 5.24 5.50 -2.32
N LEU A 25 4.02 5.97 -2.61
CA LEU A 25 3.03 5.19 -3.36
C LEU A 25 3.44 5.00 -4.83
N THR A 26 4.09 6.00 -5.41
CA THR A 26 4.62 5.92 -6.77
C THR A 26 5.74 4.88 -6.86
N GLU A 27 6.69 4.90 -5.92
CA GLU A 27 7.74 3.89 -5.84
C GLU A 27 7.19 2.49 -5.52
N ALA A 28 6.19 2.41 -4.65
CA ALA A 28 5.51 1.17 -4.33
C ALA A 28 4.87 0.55 -5.58
N LEU A 29 4.17 1.37 -6.39
CA LEU A 29 3.57 0.95 -7.66
C LEU A 29 4.60 0.40 -8.64
N ALA A 30 5.73 1.09 -8.78
CA ALA A 30 6.82 0.66 -9.66
C ALA A 30 7.46 -0.66 -9.22
N LEU A 31 7.42 -0.98 -7.92
CA LEU A 31 7.94 -2.22 -7.35
C LEU A 31 7.01 -3.42 -7.50
N LEU A 32 5.68 -3.22 -7.59
CA LEU A 32 4.73 -4.35 -7.62
C LEU A 32 5.00 -5.41 -8.70
N PRO A 33 5.40 -5.05 -9.94
CA PRO A 33 5.68 -6.03 -10.98
C PRO A 33 6.92 -6.91 -10.73
N SER A 34 7.87 -6.45 -9.90
CA SER A 34 9.09 -7.20 -9.62
C SER A 34 8.97 -8.15 -8.43
N LEU A 35 7.83 -8.15 -7.74
CA LEU A 35 7.59 -8.99 -6.56
C LEU A 35 7.05 -10.36 -6.94
N ASN A 36 7.42 -11.38 -6.16
CA ASN A 36 6.84 -12.71 -6.29
C ASN A 36 5.55 -12.82 -5.46
N TRP A 37 4.40 -12.61 -6.10
CA TRP A 37 3.08 -12.65 -5.46
C TRP A 37 2.63 -14.04 -5.00
N ASN A 38 3.33 -15.10 -5.42
CA ASN A 38 3.05 -16.47 -4.98
C ASN A 38 3.69 -16.79 -3.62
N ASP A 39 4.55 -15.90 -3.10
CA ASP A 39 5.20 -16.04 -1.80
C ASP A 39 4.35 -15.41 -0.68
N PRO A 40 4.03 -16.13 0.41
CA PRO A 40 3.37 -15.56 1.59
C PRO A 40 4.13 -14.38 2.23
N LEU A 41 5.46 -14.31 2.05
CA LEU A 41 6.34 -13.27 2.57
C LEU A 41 6.52 -12.09 1.60
N VAL A 42 5.76 -12.04 0.51
CA VAL A 42 5.84 -10.97 -0.51
C VAL A 42 5.70 -9.56 0.07
N TYR A 43 4.92 -9.38 1.14
CA TYR A 43 4.81 -8.09 1.82
C TYR A 43 6.11 -7.66 2.50
N ASP A 44 6.82 -8.58 3.17
CA ASP A 44 8.09 -8.27 3.81
C ASP A 44 9.16 -7.93 2.76
N ALA A 45 9.19 -8.67 1.64
CA ALA A 45 10.05 -8.37 0.49
C ALA A 45 9.73 -6.99 -0.12
N PHE A 46 8.44 -6.66 -0.28
CA PHE A 46 7.99 -5.36 -0.74
C PHE A 46 8.48 -4.22 0.16
N ILE A 47 8.27 -4.33 1.47
CA ILE A 47 8.71 -3.30 2.42
C ILE A 47 10.24 -3.19 2.44
N ALA A 48 10.96 -4.31 2.37
CA ALA A 48 12.42 -4.32 2.30
C ALA A 48 12.94 -3.61 1.04
N ALA A 49 12.30 -3.81 -0.11
CA ALA A 49 12.65 -3.14 -1.36
C ALA A 49 12.23 -1.66 -1.40
N LEU A 50 11.15 -1.30 -0.70
CA LEU A 50 10.63 0.07 -0.66
C LEU A 50 11.43 0.98 0.28
N LYS A 51 11.83 0.48 1.46
CA LYS A 51 12.61 1.22 2.45
C LYS A 51 13.81 2.02 1.91
N PRO A 52 14.68 1.47 1.03
CA PRO A 52 15.82 2.23 0.50
C PRO A 52 15.42 3.31 -0.52
N LYS A 53 14.21 3.23 -1.10
CA LYS A 53 13.73 4.18 -2.10
C LYS A 53 13.04 5.41 -1.53
N VAL A 54 12.61 5.32 -0.28
CA VAL A 54 11.84 6.38 0.38
C VAL A 54 12.58 6.86 1.63
N THR A 55 12.48 8.15 1.91
CA THR A 55 13.15 8.74 3.08
C THR A 55 12.35 8.53 4.37
N VAL A 56 11.06 8.21 4.27
CA VAL A 56 10.15 7.99 5.40
C VAL A 56 10.35 6.65 6.07
N LYS A 57 10.19 6.59 7.39
CA LYS A 57 10.39 5.38 8.20
C LYS A 57 9.32 5.23 9.27
N GLY A 58 9.19 4.02 9.81
CA GLY A 58 8.22 3.74 10.88
C GLY A 58 6.79 4.03 10.42
N LYS A 59 6.03 4.79 11.23
CA LYS A 59 4.61 5.07 10.97
C LYS A 59 4.38 5.78 9.64
N GLU A 60 5.24 6.71 9.24
CA GLU A 60 5.10 7.44 7.98
C GLU A 60 5.32 6.57 6.73
N LEU A 61 5.94 5.40 6.88
CA LEU A 61 6.06 4.41 5.81
C LEU A 61 4.88 3.44 5.83
N PHE A 62 4.51 2.93 7.01
CA PHE A 62 3.48 1.88 7.14
C PHE A 62 2.05 2.42 7.05
N MET A 63 1.78 3.62 7.58
CA MET A 63 0.43 4.18 7.62
C MET A 63 -0.09 4.54 6.23
N PRO A 64 0.66 5.25 5.35
CA PRO A 64 0.17 5.53 4.00
C PRO A 64 -0.06 4.25 3.19
N VAL A 65 0.81 3.24 3.30
CA VAL A 65 0.61 1.93 2.66
C VAL A 65 -0.68 1.28 3.15
N ARG A 66 -0.93 1.31 4.47
CA ARG A 66 -2.13 0.72 5.07
C ARG A 66 -3.40 1.41 4.59
N VAL A 67 -3.42 2.74 4.65
CA VAL A 67 -4.58 3.55 4.26
C VAL A 67 -4.82 3.41 2.75
N ALA A 68 -3.77 3.42 1.93
CA ALA A 68 -3.93 3.21 0.49
C ALA A 68 -4.49 1.81 0.17
N LEU A 69 -4.01 0.77 0.86
CA LEU A 69 -4.46 -0.61 0.62
C LEU A 69 -5.80 -0.94 1.26
N THR A 70 -6.24 -0.27 2.33
CA THR A 70 -7.44 -0.71 3.07
C THR A 70 -8.49 0.38 3.24
N GLY A 71 -8.14 1.65 2.99
CA GLY A 71 -8.98 2.81 3.28
C GLY A 71 -9.02 3.18 4.77
N LYS A 72 -8.43 2.37 5.65
CA LYS A 72 -8.58 2.47 7.10
C LYS A 72 -7.24 2.56 7.81
N GLU A 73 -7.19 3.34 8.90
CA GLU A 73 -6.04 3.35 9.82
C GLU A 73 -5.98 2.08 10.67
N HIS A 74 -7.15 1.53 11.02
CA HIS A 74 -7.30 0.29 11.76
C HIS A 74 -7.92 -0.76 10.84
N GLY A 75 -7.07 -1.66 10.34
CA GLY A 75 -7.44 -2.71 9.38
C GLY A 75 -6.88 -4.08 9.75
N PRO A 76 -7.22 -5.12 8.97
CA PRO A 76 -6.62 -6.44 9.11
C PRO A 76 -5.11 -6.40 8.86
N GLU A 77 -4.43 -7.49 9.22
CA GLU A 77 -2.98 -7.62 9.11
C GLU A 77 -2.52 -7.56 7.65
N LEU A 78 -1.79 -6.50 7.27
CA LEU A 78 -1.34 -6.28 5.88
C LEU A 78 -0.50 -7.44 5.34
N LYS A 79 0.31 -8.08 6.20
CA LYS A 79 1.13 -9.23 5.81
C LYS A 79 0.32 -10.38 5.23
N LYS A 80 -0.86 -10.62 5.79
CA LYS A 80 -1.79 -11.66 5.32
C LYS A 80 -2.64 -11.16 4.16
N LEU A 81 -3.00 -9.87 4.20
CA LEU A 81 -3.89 -9.29 3.22
C LEU A 81 -3.23 -9.08 1.85
N PHE A 82 -1.99 -8.58 1.84
CA PHE A 82 -1.27 -8.20 0.64
C PHE A 82 -1.10 -9.35 -0.37
N PRO A 83 -0.62 -10.56 0.02
CA PRO A 83 -0.56 -11.70 -0.92
C PRO A 83 -1.94 -12.12 -1.42
N LEU A 84 -2.98 -12.06 -0.57
CA LEU A 84 -4.36 -12.40 -0.96
C LEU A 84 -4.99 -11.37 -1.89
N LEU A 85 -4.56 -10.12 -1.79
CA LEU A 85 -5.04 -9.03 -2.62
C LEU A 85 -4.53 -9.18 -4.06
N GLY A 86 -3.29 -9.63 -4.22
CA GLY A 86 -2.65 -9.77 -5.51
C GLY A 86 -2.20 -8.44 -6.12
N GLN A 87 -1.38 -8.55 -7.16
CA GLN A 87 -0.73 -7.41 -7.81
C GLN A 87 -1.71 -6.40 -8.38
N GLN A 88 -2.74 -6.87 -9.07
CA GLN A 88 -3.67 -6.01 -9.81
C GLN A 88 -4.44 -5.09 -8.86
N PHE A 89 -5.08 -5.66 -7.83
CA PHE A 89 -5.80 -4.86 -6.85
C PHE A 89 -4.87 -3.96 -6.03
N ALA A 90 -3.65 -4.39 -5.73
CA ALA A 90 -2.69 -3.55 -5.00
C ALA A 90 -2.32 -2.33 -5.83
N ALA A 91 -2.09 -2.54 -7.13
CA ALA A 91 -1.79 -1.46 -8.06
C ALA A 91 -2.99 -0.52 -8.24
N GLU A 92 -4.21 -1.04 -8.38
CA GLU A 92 -5.42 -0.21 -8.46
C GLU A 92 -5.59 0.66 -7.21
N ARG A 93 -5.39 0.09 -6.02
CA ARG A 93 -5.53 0.80 -4.75
C ARG A 93 -4.50 1.90 -4.56
N PHE A 94 -3.24 1.64 -4.91
CA PHE A 94 -2.21 2.67 -4.87
C PHE A 94 -2.44 3.77 -5.91
N LYS A 95 -2.90 3.42 -7.13
CA LYS A 95 -3.29 4.41 -8.14
C LYS A 95 -4.46 5.27 -7.67
N ALA A 96 -5.49 4.65 -7.08
CA ALA A 96 -6.62 5.37 -6.50
C ALA A 96 -6.15 6.32 -5.40
N ALA A 97 -5.25 5.88 -4.52
CA ALA A 97 -4.69 6.71 -3.46
C ALA A 97 -3.83 7.89 -3.97
N LEU A 98 -3.18 7.76 -5.13
CA LEU A 98 -2.46 8.86 -5.78
C LEU A 98 -3.38 9.88 -6.47
N GLY A 99 -4.55 9.43 -6.92
CA GLY A 99 -5.55 10.26 -7.58
C GLY A 99 -6.50 11.01 -6.63
N ASN A 100 -6.41 10.76 -5.32
CA ASN A 100 -7.11 11.51 -4.27
C ASN A 100 -6.23 12.62 -3.67
#